data_AF-A0A2V9LUX7-F1
#
_entry.id   AF-A0A2V9LUX7-F1
#
_cell.length_a   1.000
_cell.length_b   1.000
_cell.length_c   1.000
_cell.angle_alpha   90.00
_cell.angle_beta   90.00
_cell.angle_gamma   90.00
#
_symmetry.space_group_name_H-M   'P 1'
#
loop_
_entity.id
_entity.type
_entity.pdbx_description
1 polymer ?
#
loop_
_entity_poly.entity_id
_entity_poly.type
_entity_poly.pdbx_seq_one_letter_code
_entity_poly.pdbx_strand_id
1 'polypeptide(L)'
;MDIISPCTRDVAVAVLLGDGKGRFRHAPGSQFKVEIPMHLAALGDLNGDRKPDLVTAHDDSDLITILPNDGRGAFKGYEHHIGSRAWGVVLADVNGDRRTDLSAATNDSVTVLFGDGGGSFWAAPGSPFPTGVARGRPPLGT
;
A
#
# COMPACT_ATOMS: atom_id res chain seq x y z
N MET A 1 12.87 -4.58 12.93
CA MET A 1 12.19 -4.96 11.67
C MET A 1 10.98 -5.75 12.08
N ASP A 2 9.80 -5.25 11.73
CA ASP A 2 8.51 -5.86 12.05
C ASP A 2 8.06 -6.71 10.86
N ILE A 3 7.22 -7.73 11.08
CA ILE A 3 6.74 -8.62 10.03
C ILE A 3 5.22 -8.55 9.97
N ILE A 4 4.69 -8.50 8.75
CA ILE A 4 3.27 -8.63 8.50
C ILE A 4 3.02 -9.90 7.69
N SER A 5 2.02 -10.67 8.11
CA SER A 5 1.54 -11.84 7.37
C SER A 5 0.06 -11.67 7.04
N PRO A 6 -0.36 -11.86 5.78
CA PRO A 6 -1.76 -12.03 5.47
C PRO A 6 -2.29 -13.32 6.12
N CYS A 7 -3.44 -13.24 6.77
CA CYS A 7 -4.17 -14.40 7.27
C CYS A 7 -5.30 -14.72 6.28
N THR A 8 -5.28 -15.90 5.66
CA THR A 8 -6.19 -16.23 4.55
C THR A 8 -7.50 -16.89 4.98
N ARG A 9 -7.73 -17.10 6.29
CA ARG A 9 -8.97 -17.73 6.80
C ARG A 9 -10.02 -16.74 7.29
N ASP A 10 -9.58 -15.59 7.75
CA ASP A 10 -10.40 -14.45 8.13
C ASP A 10 -9.69 -13.27 7.50
N VAL A 11 -10.35 -12.49 6.64
CA VAL A 11 -9.76 -11.37 5.90
C VAL A 11 -9.10 -10.38 6.89
N ALA A 12 -7.83 -10.62 7.21
CA ALA A 12 -7.19 -9.99 8.35
C ALA A 12 -5.67 -9.97 8.21
N VAL A 13 -5.06 -8.88 8.67
CA VAL A 13 -3.61 -8.69 8.67
C VAL A 13 -3.06 -8.96 10.07
N ALA A 14 -2.08 -9.86 10.17
CA ALA A 14 -1.32 -10.05 11.40
C ALA A 14 -0.09 -9.14 11.38
N VAL A 15 0.05 -8.30 12.40
CA VAL A 15 1.25 -7.47 12.59
C VAL A 15 2.05 -8.06 13.73
N LEU A 16 3.33 -8.33 13.48
CA LEU A 16 4.28 -8.81 14.46
C LEU A 16 5.38 -7.79 14.70
N LEU A 17 5.43 -7.27 15.93
CA LEU A 17 6.47 -6.36 16.40
C LEU A 17 7.76 -7.14 16.65
N GLY A 18 8.83 -6.75 15.97
CA GLY A 18 10.17 -7.30 16.11
C GLY A 18 10.98 -6.55 17.17
N ASP A 19 11.74 -7.29 17.97
CA ASP A 19 12.62 -6.70 18.99
C ASP A 19 14.01 -6.30 18.46
N GLY A 20 14.20 -6.35 17.14
CA GLY A 20 15.49 -6.10 16.48
C GLY A 20 16.53 -7.21 16.66
N LYS A 21 16.20 -8.30 17.35
CA LYS A 21 17.06 -9.48 17.60
C LYS A 21 16.46 -10.77 17.02
N GLY A 22 15.48 -10.62 16.13
CA GLY A 22 14.80 -11.74 15.45
C GLY A 22 13.68 -12.39 16.27
N ARG A 23 13.26 -11.80 17.40
CA ARG A 23 12.06 -12.25 18.12
C ARG A 23 10.87 -11.36 17.75
N PHE A 24 9.73 -12.00 17.55
CA PHE A 24 8.51 -11.37 17.07
C PHE A 24 7.36 -11.68 18.01
N ARG A 25 6.48 -10.68 18.24
CA ARG A 25 5.23 -10.84 18.99
C ARG A 25 4.10 -10.12 18.28
N HIS A 26 2.88 -10.61 18.41
CA HIS A 26 1.71 -9.89 17.91
C HIS A 26 1.67 -8.47 18.46
N ALA A 27 1.43 -7.51 17.56
CA ALA A 27 1.08 -6.16 17.97
C ALA A 27 -0.20 -6.20 18.81
N PRO A 28 -0.31 -5.37 19.86
CA PRO A 28 -1.58 -5.22 20.59
C PRO A 28 -2.73 -4.94 19.62
N GLY A 29 -3.81 -5.73 19.68
CA GLY A 29 -4.94 -5.60 18.75
C GLY A 29 -4.82 -6.35 17.42
N SER A 30 -3.70 -7.04 17.17
CA SER A 30 -3.60 -8.02 16.07
C SER A 30 -4.44 -9.27 16.40
N GLN A 31 -5.17 -9.86 15.45
CA GLN A 31 -5.26 -9.56 14.01
C GLN A 31 -6.22 -8.39 13.69
N PHE A 32 -5.85 -7.55 12.72
CA PHE A 32 -6.69 -6.45 12.24
C PHE A 32 -7.61 -6.96 11.13
N LYS A 33 -8.92 -6.93 11.36
CA LYS A 33 -9.91 -7.26 10.34
C LYS A 33 -9.85 -6.23 9.21
N VAL A 34 -9.82 -6.72 7.98
CA VAL A 34 -9.93 -5.93 6.76
C VAL A 34 -11.17 -6.45 6.03
N GLU A 35 -11.97 -5.57 5.42
CA GLU A 35 -13.27 -5.98 4.86
C GLU A 35 -13.19 -6.61 3.46
N ILE A 36 -12.00 -6.71 2.85
CA ILE A 36 -11.82 -7.12 1.45
C ILE A 36 -10.59 -8.04 1.25
N PRO A 37 -10.69 -9.10 0.42
CA PRO A 37 -9.67 -10.15 0.27
C PRO A 37 -8.36 -9.56 -0.26
N MET A 38 -7.41 -9.42 0.66
CA MET A 38 -6.13 -8.75 0.48
C MET A 38 -5.17 -9.42 -0.51
N HIS A 39 -4.57 -8.61 -1.40
CA HIS A 39 -3.35 -9.02 -2.11
C HIS A 39 -2.31 -7.88 -2.15
N LEU A 40 -1.16 -8.16 -1.52
CA LEU A 40 0.06 -7.37 -1.35
C LEU A 40 -0.04 -6.14 -0.43
N ALA A 41 0.86 -6.12 0.57
CA ALA A 41 1.01 -5.07 1.55
C ALA A 41 2.47 -4.58 1.58
N ALA A 42 2.66 -3.29 1.80
CA ALA A 42 3.97 -2.66 1.94
C ALA A 42 4.12 -2.00 3.31
N LEU A 43 5.36 -1.97 3.80
CA LEU A 43 5.77 -1.33 5.05
C LEU A 43 6.75 -0.21 4.75
N GLY A 44 6.55 0.96 5.36
CA GLY A 44 7.43 2.12 5.22
C GLY A 44 7.01 3.25 6.13
N ASP A 45 7.91 4.22 6.35
CA ASP A 45 7.59 5.43 7.11
C ASP A 45 6.89 6.44 6.17
N LEU A 46 5.56 6.48 6.20
CA LEU A 46 4.74 7.31 5.30
C LEU A 46 4.54 8.72 5.86
N ASN A 47 4.69 8.88 7.18
CA ASN A 47 4.39 10.11 7.89
C ASN A 47 5.61 10.79 8.56
N GLY A 48 6.82 10.27 8.32
CA GLY A 48 8.08 10.87 8.73
C GLY A 48 8.40 10.72 10.21
N ASP A 49 7.62 9.94 10.97
CA ASP A 49 7.82 9.74 12.41
C ASP A 49 8.81 8.62 12.75
N ARG A 50 9.41 8.00 11.72
CA ARG A 50 10.35 6.87 11.80
C ARG A 50 9.73 5.59 12.33
N LYS A 51 8.42 5.44 12.21
CA LYS A 51 7.71 4.22 12.56
C LYS A 51 7.20 3.55 11.29
N PRO A 52 7.22 2.22 11.22
CA PRO A 52 6.72 1.52 10.06
C PRO A 52 5.19 1.63 10.01
N ASP A 53 4.70 2.33 9.00
CA ASP A 53 3.30 2.38 8.58
C ASP A 53 3.02 1.28 7.56
N LEU A 54 1.74 0.96 7.35
CA LEU A 54 1.29 -0.10 6.46
C LEU A 54 0.45 0.47 5.31
N VAL A 55 0.62 -0.08 4.11
CA VAL A 55 -0.28 0.12 2.97
C VAL A 55 -0.77 -1.22 2.46
N THR A 56 -2.06 -1.32 2.15
CA THR A 56 -2.65 -2.51 1.50
C THR A 56 -3.30 -2.15 0.17
N ALA A 57 -3.08 -2.99 -0.83
CA ALA A 57 -3.80 -2.97 -2.09
C ALA A 57 -4.97 -3.95 -2.08
N HIS A 58 -6.01 -3.62 -2.84
CA HIS A 58 -7.23 -4.41 -2.98
C HIS A 58 -7.49 -4.65 -4.47
N ASP A 59 -7.73 -5.90 -4.86
CA ASP A 59 -7.91 -6.29 -6.27
C ASP A 59 -9.36 -6.18 -6.75
N ASP A 60 -10.29 -5.93 -5.84
CA ASP A 60 -11.71 -5.74 -6.11
C ASP A 60 -12.15 -4.27 -6.05
N SER A 61 -11.31 -3.40 -5.50
CA SER A 61 -11.57 -1.97 -5.27
C SER A 61 -10.59 -1.05 -6.02
N ASP A 62 -11.00 0.19 -6.31
CA ASP A 62 -10.14 1.26 -6.83
C ASP A 62 -9.44 2.05 -5.70
N LEU A 63 -9.43 1.47 -4.50
CA LEU A 63 -8.86 2.02 -3.27
C LEU A 63 -7.59 1.27 -2.86
N ILE A 64 -6.73 2.01 -2.17
CA ILE A 64 -5.74 1.44 -1.25
C ILE A 64 -6.11 1.86 0.18
N THR A 65 -5.67 1.09 1.17
CA THR A 65 -5.77 1.51 2.58
C THR A 65 -4.39 1.85 3.10
N ILE A 66 -4.27 3.03 3.70
CA ILE A 66 -3.06 3.51 4.37
C ILE A 66 -3.32 3.47 5.87
N LEU A 67 -2.42 2.83 6.60
CA LEU A 67 -2.54 2.56 8.02
C LEU A 67 -1.29 3.11 8.75
N PRO A 68 -1.33 4.38 9.20
CA PRO A 68 -0.30 4.93 10.07
C PRO A 68 -0.23 4.20 11.41
N ASN A 69 0.98 3.96 11.88
CA ASN A 69 1.29 3.29 13.14
C ASN A 69 1.60 4.31 14.23
N ASP A 70 0.90 4.23 15.37
CA ASP A 70 1.16 5.13 16.50
C ASP A 70 2.45 4.80 17.28
N GLY A 71 3.12 3.70 16.94
CA GLY A 71 4.31 3.17 17.62
C GLY A 71 4.03 2.37 18.87
N ARG A 72 2.77 2.23 19.25
CA ARG A 72 2.29 1.37 20.33
C ARG A 72 1.62 0.10 19.78
N GLY A 73 1.65 -0.06 18.45
CA GLY A 73 1.09 -1.18 17.72
C GLY A 73 -0.37 -0.98 17.32
N ALA A 74 -0.91 0.24 17.46
CA ALA A 74 -2.24 0.58 16.95
C ALA A 74 -2.12 1.23 15.57
N PHE A 75 -3.03 0.85 14.67
CA PHE A 75 -3.12 1.35 13.31
C PHE A 75 -4.45 2.04 13.11
N LYS A 76 -4.43 3.27 12.55
CA LYS A 76 -5.66 4.00 12.22
C LYS A 76 -5.75 4.23 10.72
N GLY A 77 -6.42 3.30 10.03
CA GLY A 77 -6.52 3.32 8.58
C GLY A 77 -7.37 4.45 8.01
N TYR A 78 -7.03 4.88 6.80
CA TYR A 78 -7.90 5.62 5.90
C TYR A 78 -7.72 5.13 4.45
N GLU A 79 -8.71 5.38 3.61
CA GLU A 79 -8.73 4.92 2.22
C GLU A 79 -8.26 6.04 1.27
N HIS A 80 -7.58 5.65 0.20
CA HIS A 80 -7.17 6.56 -0.86
C HIS A 80 -7.58 6.00 -2.22
N HIS A 81 -8.33 6.79 -2.99
CA HIS A 81 -8.69 6.45 -4.36
C HIS A 81 -7.48 6.54 -5.29
N ILE A 82 -7.20 5.46 -6.01
CA ILE A 82 -6.14 5.38 -7.02
C ILE A 82 -6.71 5.16 -8.43
N GLY A 83 -8.04 5.05 -8.56
CA GLY A 83 -8.78 5.07 -9.82
C GLY A 83 -8.78 3.74 -10.59
N SER A 84 -8.08 2.71 -10.10
CA SER A 84 -8.07 1.37 -10.67
C SER A 84 -7.62 0.36 -9.63
N ARG A 85 -7.95 -0.92 -9.86
CA ARG A 85 -7.57 -2.04 -9.00
C ARG A 85 -6.06 -2.20 -8.96
N ALA A 86 -5.49 -2.09 -7.76
CA ALA A 86 -4.08 -2.32 -7.55
C ALA A 86 -3.82 -3.78 -7.17
N TRP A 87 -2.79 -4.35 -7.78
CA TRP A 87 -2.31 -5.69 -7.45
C TRP A 87 -1.08 -5.67 -6.58
N GLY A 88 -0.39 -4.54 -6.49
CA GLY A 88 0.79 -4.39 -5.68
C GLY A 88 1.09 -2.93 -5.40
N VAL A 89 1.72 -2.68 -4.26
CA VAL A 89 2.16 -1.37 -3.82
C VAL A 89 3.65 -1.43 -3.47
N VAL A 90 4.37 -0.37 -3.81
CA VAL A 90 5.76 -0.15 -3.42
C VAL A 90 5.92 1.25 -2.85
N LEU A 91 6.85 1.39 -1.90
CA LEU A 91 7.16 2.64 -1.21
C LEU A 91 8.60 3.04 -1.50
N ALA A 92 8.81 4.26 -1.97
CA ALA A 92 10.13 4.80 -2.30
C ALA A 92 10.05 6.33 -2.42
N ASP A 93 11.19 7.03 -2.28
CA ASP A 93 11.30 8.44 -2.69
C ASP A 93 11.50 8.48 -4.20
N VAL A 94 10.44 8.74 -4.98
CA VAL A 94 10.50 8.69 -6.45
C VAL A 94 10.73 10.06 -7.08
N ASN A 95 10.46 11.14 -6.33
CA ASN A 95 10.63 12.51 -6.79
C ASN A 95 11.92 13.20 -6.25
N GLY A 96 12.64 12.55 -5.33
CA GLY A 96 13.89 13.03 -4.74
C GLY A 96 13.74 14.04 -3.61
N ASP A 97 12.53 14.19 -3.04
CA ASP A 97 12.24 15.15 -1.98
C ASP A 97 12.52 14.61 -0.55
N ARG A 98 12.99 13.36 -0.46
CA ARG A 98 13.29 12.62 0.76
C ARG A 98 12.06 12.27 1.61
N ARG A 99 10.89 12.24 1.00
CA ARG A 99 9.66 11.73 1.60
C ARG A 99 9.29 10.42 0.93
N THR A 100 8.56 9.59 1.65
CA THR A 100 8.10 8.31 1.10
C THR A 100 6.93 8.59 0.16
N ASP A 101 7.12 8.27 -1.12
CA ASP A 101 6.06 8.22 -2.11
C ASP A 101 5.52 6.79 -2.23
N LEU A 102 4.37 6.67 -2.91
CA LEU A 102 3.67 5.40 -3.11
C LEU A 102 3.48 5.15 -4.61
N SER A 103 3.78 3.95 -5.07
CA SER A 103 3.41 3.49 -6.41
C SER A 103 2.55 2.24 -6.34
N ALA A 104 1.41 2.26 -7.02
CA ALA A 104 0.47 1.16 -7.12
C ALA A 104 0.45 0.63 -8.56
N ALA A 105 0.76 -0.66 -8.72
CA ALA A 105 0.68 -1.34 -10.01
C ALA A 105 -0.76 -1.83 -10.24
N THR A 106 -1.33 -1.45 -11.38
CA THR A 106 -2.70 -1.83 -11.79
C THR A 106 -2.66 -2.66 -13.07
N ASN A 107 -3.83 -2.98 -13.63
CA ASN A 107 -3.96 -3.77 -14.86
C ASN A 107 -3.16 -3.22 -16.05
N ASP A 108 -3.28 -1.92 -16.31
CA ASP A 108 -2.83 -1.27 -17.55
C ASP A 108 -1.99 -0.02 -17.30
N SER A 109 -1.79 0.33 -16.03
CA SER A 109 -1.08 1.52 -15.62
C SER A 109 -0.40 1.37 -14.25
N VAL A 110 0.47 2.33 -13.94
CA VAL A 110 1.03 2.52 -12.60
C VAL A 110 0.54 3.87 -12.07
N THR A 111 -0.17 3.84 -10.95
CA THR A 111 -0.55 5.07 -10.23
C THR A 111 0.59 5.42 -9.27
N VAL A 112 1.19 6.60 -9.45
CA VAL A 112 2.18 7.16 -8.53
C VAL A 112 1.53 8.28 -7.71
N LEU A 113 1.72 8.24 -6.39
CA LEU A 113 1.30 9.26 -5.45
C LEU A 113 2.52 9.84 -4.73
N PHE A 114 2.65 11.17 -4.71
CA PHE A 114 3.66 11.84 -3.90
C PHE A 114 3.19 12.00 -2.46
N GLY A 115 4.11 11.79 -1.52
CA GLY A 115 3.87 11.96 -0.09
C GLY A 115 4.26 13.36 0.41
N ASP A 116 3.49 13.94 1.34
CA ASP A 116 3.92 15.15 2.05
C ASP A 116 4.90 14.87 3.20
N GLY A 117 5.16 13.59 3.49
CA GLY A 117 5.94 13.17 4.65
C GLY A 117 5.23 13.43 5.99
N GLY A 118 3.94 13.78 5.97
CA GLY A 118 3.02 13.85 7.10
C GLY A 118 1.89 12.83 7.00
N GLY A 119 1.99 11.91 6.03
CA GLY A 119 1.03 10.83 5.79
C GLY A 119 -0.12 11.21 4.86
N SER A 120 -0.05 12.33 4.13
CA SER A 120 -0.98 12.65 3.04
C SER A 120 -0.35 12.36 1.69
N PHE A 121 -1.19 12.00 0.72
CA PHE A 121 -0.75 11.63 -0.62
C PHE A 121 -1.58 12.36 -1.68
N TRP A 122 -0.97 12.63 -2.83
CA TRP A 122 -1.67 13.14 -4.02
C TRP A 122 -1.06 12.56 -5.30
N ALA A 123 -1.85 12.51 -6.36
CA ALA A 123 -1.38 12.00 -7.64
C ALA A 123 -0.17 12.80 -8.15
N ALA A 124 0.89 12.08 -8.52
CA ALA A 124 2.01 12.68 -9.23
C ALA A 124 1.56 13.28 -10.57
N PRO A 125 2.19 14.36 -11.07
CA PRO A 125 1.86 14.90 -12.38
C PRO A 125 1.97 13.83 -13.48
N GLY A 126 0.88 13.62 -14.23
CA GLY A 126 0.82 12.61 -15.30
C GLY A 126 0.46 11.19 -14.83
N SER A 127 0.23 10.99 -13.53
CA SER A 127 -0.31 9.75 -12.97
C SER A 127 -1.81 9.63 -13.27
N PRO A 128 -2.33 8.43 -13.60
CA PRO A 128 -1.60 7.17 -13.75
C PRO A 128 -0.82 7.08 -15.07
N PHE A 129 0.31 6.37 -15.06
CA PHE A 129 1.17 6.15 -16.23
C PHE A 129 0.82 4.83 -16.92
N PRO A 130 0.40 4.84 -18.20
CA PRO A 130 0.09 3.60 -18.92
C PRO A 130 1.33 2.70 -19.08
N THR A 131 1.19 1.40 -18.83
CA THR A 131 2.26 0.40 -19.03
C THR A 131 2.30 -0.16 -20.46
N GLY A 132 1.43 0.33 -21.35
CA GLY A 132 1.42 -0.02 -22.77
C GLY A 132 0.69 -1.32 -23.13
N VAL A 133 -0.05 -1.94 -22.20
CA VAL A 133 -0.84 -3.16 -22.45
C VAL A 133 -2.33 -2.89 -22.67
N ALA A 134 -2.70 -1.79 -23.34
CA ALA A 134 -3.97 -1.74 -24.05
C ALA A 134 -3.82 -2.51 -25.37
N ARG A 135 -3.84 -3.85 -25.35
CA ARG A 135 -4.04 -4.59 -26.61
C ARG A 135 -5.51 -4.48 -27.02
N GLY A 136 -5.84 -3.33 -27.59
CA GLY A 136 -6.91 -3.25 -28.57
C GLY A 136 -6.62 -4.28 -29.66
N ARG A 137 -7.59 -5.18 -29.88
CA ARG A 137 -7.66 -6.01 -31.09
C ARG A 137 -7.57 -5.06 -32.29
N PRO A 138 -6.61 -5.19 -33.21
CA PRO A 138 -6.69 -4.41 -34.45
C PRO A 138 -7.98 -4.81 -35.18
N PRO A 139 -8.70 -3.87 -35.82
CA PRO A 139 -9.89 -4.21 -36.58
C PRO A 139 -9.53 -5.27 -37.62
N LEU A 140 -10.30 -6.35 -37.67
CA LEU A 140 -10.24 -7.29 -38.79
C LEU A 140 -10.64 -6.50 -40.02
N GLY A 141 -9.67 -6.20 -40.88
CA GLY A 141 -9.93 -5.59 -42.17
C GLY A 141 -10.90 -6.47 -42.94
N THR A 142 -11.95 -5.85 -43.46
CA THR A 142 -12.79 -6.36 -44.56
C THR A 142 -12.29 -5.77 -45.86
#